data_AF-A0A2E0GT82-F1
#
_entry.id   AF-A0A2E0GT82-F1
#
_cell.length_a   1.000
_cell.length_b   1.000
_cell.length_c   1.000
_cell.angle_alpha   90.00
_cell.angle_beta   90.00
_cell.angle_gamma   90.00
#
_symmetry.space_group_name_H-M   'P 1'
#
loop_
_entity.id
_entity.type
_entity.pdbx_description
1 polymer ?
#
loop_
_entity_poly.entity_id
_entity_poly.type
_entity_poly.pdbx_seq_one_letter_code
_entity_poly.pdbx_strand_id
1 'polypeptide(L)' 'MIIKPKPYQQSTDALGKAWVSDEWLRLQTDRPSTHGWYDLVTKRVKEMSHSKIRINPTTGQVWWNRDHVMRALKEDL' A
#
# COMPACT_ATOMS: atom_id res chain seq x y z
N MET A 1 -11.62 -3.46 -8.62
CA MET A 1 -11.71 -4.64 -7.74
C MET A 1 -10.39 -4.82 -7.00
N ILE A 2 -10.40 -4.79 -5.66
CA ILE A 2 -9.19 -4.89 -4.82
C ILE A 2 -8.91 -6.36 -4.46
N ILE A 3 -7.70 -6.85 -4.74
CA ILE A 3 -7.25 -8.21 -4.38
C ILE A 3 -6.89 -8.26 -2.90
N LYS A 4 -7.29 -9.29 -2.17
CA LYS A 4 -6.85 -9.47 -0.78
C LYS A 4 -5.33 -9.73 -0.70
N PRO A 5 -4.59 -9.10 0.23
CA PRO A 5 -3.19 -9.41 0.46
C PRO A 5 -3.02 -10.83 1.00
N LYS A 6 -1.94 -11.50 0.58
CA LYS A 6 -1.52 -12.77 1.18
C LYS A 6 -0.98 -12.52 2.60
N PRO A 7 -0.91 -13.54 3.47
CA PRO A 7 -0.44 -13.36 4.85
C PRO A 7 0.92 -12.67 4.98
N TYR A 8 1.87 -12.98 4.09
CA TYR A 8 3.22 -12.36 4.09
C TYR A 8 3.25 -10.94 3.50
N GLN A 9 2.16 -10.50 2.86
CA GLN A 9 2.02 -9.17 2.27
C GLN A 9 1.27 -8.20 3.19
N GLN A 10 0.85 -8.65 4.37
CA GLN A 10 0.16 -7.81 5.35
C GLN A 10 0.80 -7.98 6.72
N SER A 11 0.75 -6.93 7.52
CA SER A 11 1.25 -6.94 8.89
C SER A 11 0.40 -6.02 9.75
N THR A 12 0.39 -6.26 11.05
CA THR A 12 -0.22 -5.36 12.04
C THR A 12 0.88 -4.96 13.01
N ASP A 13 1.00 -3.66 13.29
CA ASP A 13 1.99 -3.17 14.24
C ASP A 13 1.49 -3.22 15.69
N ALA A 14 2.36 -2.89 16.64
CA ALA A 14 2.04 -2.88 18.07
C ALA A 14 0.95 -1.87 18.46
N LEU A 15 0.63 -0.91 17.57
CA LEU A 15 -0.44 0.07 17.76
C LEU A 15 -1.75 -0.38 17.08
N GLY A 16 -1.81 -1.61 16.57
CA GLY A 16 -2.96 -2.16 15.87
C GLY A 16 -3.14 -1.62 14.44
N LYS A 17 -2.16 -0.89 13.89
CA LYS A 17 -2.28 -0.36 12.52
C LYS A 17 -1.97 -1.45 11.51
N ALA A 18 -2.82 -1.55 10.48
CA ALA A 18 -2.61 -2.48 9.39
C ALA A 18 -1.66 -1.91 8.33
N TRP A 19 -0.79 -2.78 7.83
CA TRP A 19 0.24 -2.48 6.84
C TRP A 19 0.13 -3.46 5.68
N VAL A 20 0.40 -2.99 4.47
CA VAL A 20 0.47 -3.80 3.25
C VAL A 20 1.82 -3.62 2.57
N SER A 21 2.35 -4.69 1.97
CA SER A 21 3.63 -4.65 1.30
C SER A 21 3.57 -3.89 -0.02
N ASP A 22 4.71 -3.35 -0.44
CA ASP A 22 4.89 -2.73 -1.75
C ASP A 22 4.52 -3.66 -2.90
N GLU A 23 4.92 -4.93 -2.79
CA GLU A 23 4.60 -5.99 -3.75
C GLU A 23 3.09 -6.12 -3.95
N TRP A 24 2.31 -6.12 -2.86
CA TRP A 24 0.86 -6.18 -2.96
C TRP A 24 0.26 -4.94 -3.61
N LEU A 25 0.77 -3.75 -3.28
CA LEU A 25 0.31 -2.52 -3.90
C LEU A 25 0.56 -2.55 -5.42
N ARG A 26 1.72 -3.00 -5.87
CA ARG A 26 2.02 -3.19 -7.30
C ARG A 26 1.02 -4.14 -7.96
N LEU A 27 0.68 -5.25 -7.32
CA LEU A 27 -0.31 -6.20 -7.84
C LEU A 27 -1.73 -5.62 -7.96
N GLN A 28 -2.10 -4.63 -7.14
CA GLN A 28 -3.37 -3.91 -7.32
C GLN A 28 -3.39 -3.08 -8.58
N THR A 29 -2.22 -2.57 -8.98
CA THR A 29 -2.05 -1.58 -10.05
C THR A 29 -1.50 -2.16 -11.35
N ASP A 30 -1.21 -3.47 -11.40
CA ASP A 30 -0.66 -4.15 -12.58
C ASP A 30 -1.76 -4.73 -13.49
N ARG A 31 -3.04 -4.54 -13.14
CA ARG A 31 -4.16 -4.94 -14.00
C ARG A 31 -4.33 -3.96 -15.17
N PRO A 32 -4.83 -4.40 -16.34
CA PRO A 32 -5.02 -3.53 -17.50
C PRO A 32 -5.85 -2.26 -17.20
N SER A 33 -6.82 -2.35 -16.30
CA SER A 33 -7.69 -1.23 -15.90
C SER A 33 -7.05 -0.24 -14.92
N THR A 34 -5.89 -0.56 -14.34
CA THR A 34 -5.22 0.21 -13.28
C THR A 34 -3.73 0.43 -13.56
N HIS A 35 -3.28 0.14 -14.78
CA HIS A 35 -1.88 0.27 -15.17
C HIS A 35 -1.41 1.72 -14.97
N GLY A 36 -0.27 1.90 -14.30
CA GLY A 36 0.27 3.23 -13.96
C GLY A 36 -0.30 3.87 -12.68
N TRP A 37 -1.28 3.25 -12.02
CA TRP A 37 -1.84 3.79 -10.77
C TRP A 37 -0.88 3.69 -9.59
N TYR A 38 0.15 2.84 -9.69
CA TYR A 38 1.12 2.65 -8.62
C TYR A 38 1.76 3.98 -8.18
N ASP A 39 2.27 4.76 -9.13
CA ASP A 39 2.93 6.03 -8.84
C ASP A 39 1.95 7.06 -8.29
N LEU A 40 0.73 7.06 -8.80
CA LEU A 40 -0.33 7.96 -8.37
C LEU A 40 -0.81 7.65 -6.94
N VAL A 41 -1.05 6.38 -6.63
CA VAL A 41 -1.45 5.94 -5.28
C VAL A 41 -0.34 6.19 -4.28
N THR A 42 0.90 5.82 -4.60
CA THR A 42 2.04 6.06 -3.69
C THR A 42 2.30 7.56 -3.46
N LYS A 43 2.14 8.41 -4.49
CA LYS A 43 2.22 9.86 -4.36
C LYS A 43 1.14 10.40 -3.42
N ARG A 44 -0.13 10.04 -3.63
CA ARG A 44 -1.23 10.46 -2.75
C ARG A 44 -1.02 10.01 -1.32
N VAL A 45 -0.63 8.76 -1.12
CA VAL A 45 -0.34 8.25 0.23
C VAL A 45 0.78 9.07 0.87
N LYS A 46 1.84 9.44 0.16
CA LYS A 46 2.92 10.30 0.69
C LYS A 46 2.43 11.72 1.03
N GLU A 47 1.52 12.27 0.22
CA GLU A 47 0.92 13.59 0.42
C GLU A 47 -0.10 13.63 1.57
N MET A 48 -0.64 12.48 2.00
CA MET A 48 -1.49 12.39 3.19
C MET A 48 -0.68 12.75 4.45
N SER A 49 -1.22 13.63 5.30
CA SER A 49 -0.58 13.99 6.56
C SER A 49 -0.38 12.73 7.43
N HIS A 50 0.77 12.65 8.11
CA HIS A 50 1.17 11.50 8.91
C HIS A 50 1.31 10.17 8.15
N SER A 51 1.46 10.19 6.83
CA SER A 51 1.84 8.97 6.11
C SER A 51 3.17 8.47 6.63
N LYS A 52 3.14 7.29 7.24
CA LYS A 52 4.33 6.58 7.67
C LYS A 52 4.55 5.47 6.66
N ILE A 53 5.72 5.48 6.05
CA ILE A 53 6.25 4.34 5.30
C ILE A 53 7.16 3.59 6.27
N ARG A 54 7.03 2.27 6.33
CA ARG A 54 7.97 1.44 7.08
C ARG A 54 8.86 0.72 6.10
N ILE A 55 10.16 0.81 6.31
CA ILE A 55 11.15 0.08 5.52
C ILE A 55 11.78 -0.92 6.47
N ASN A 56 11.72 -2.20 6.13
CA ASN A 56 12.46 -3.22 6.86
C ASN A 56 13.96 -3.00 6.59
N PRO A 57 14.78 -2.67 7.60
CA PRO A 57 16.19 -2.33 7.37
C PRO A 57 17.04 -3.53 6.92
N THR A 58 16.58 -4.77 7.19
CA THR A 58 17.30 -5.99 6.84
C THR A 58 16.98 -6.45 5.43
N THR A 59 15.71 -6.34 5.00
CA THR A 59 15.26 -6.85 3.70
C THR A 59 15.02 -5.76 2.66
N GLY A 60 15.05 -4.48 3.05
CA GLY A 60 14.65 -3.36 2.21
C GLY A 60 13.15 -3.31 1.90
N GLN A 61 12.36 -4.22 2.47
CA GLN A 61 10.94 -4.35 2.14
C GLN A 61 10.16 -3.11 2.61
N VAL A 62 9.45 -2.49 1.68
CA VAL A 62 8.62 -1.31 1.94
C VAL A 62 7.20 -1.74 2.32
N TRP A 63 6.67 -1.08 3.35
CA TRP A 63 5.36 -1.29 3.92
C TRP A 63 4.60 0.03 3.96
N TRP A 64 3.38 -0.01 3.45
CA TRP A 64 2.46 1.12 3.38
C TRP A 64 1.34 0.95 4.39
N ASN A 65 0.90 2.04 5.03
CA ASN A 65 -0.28 1.98 5.87
C ASN A 65 -1.50 1.59 5.02
N ARG A 66 -2.19 0.51 5.41
CA ARG A 66 -3.28 -0.08 4.63
C ARG A 66 -4.44 0.89 4.45
N ASP A 67 -4.82 1.62 5.50
CA ASP A 67 -5.99 2.50 5.45
C ASP A 67 -5.75 3.67 4.48
N HIS A 68 -4.53 4.21 4.47
CA HIS A 68 -4.14 5.25 3.52
C HIS A 68 -4.14 4.73 2.08
N VAL A 69 -3.60 3.53 1.85
CA VAL A 69 -3.59 2.90 0.52
C VAL A 69 -5.02 2.64 0.03
N MET A 70 -5.89 2.10 0.90
CA MET A 70 -7.28 1.83 0.55
C MET A 70 -8.06 3.12 0.26
N ARG A 71 -7.76 4.21 0.97
CA ARG A 71 -8.33 5.53 0.69
C ARG A 71 -7.88 6.05 -0.67
N ALA A 72 -6.58 6.02 -0.95
CA ALA A 72 -6.02 6.44 -2.23
C ALA A 72 -6.56 5.63 -3.41
N LEU A 73 -6.74 4.30 -3.25
CA LEU A 73 -7.34 3.43 -4.26
C LEU A 73 -8.82 3.71 -4.51
N LYS A 74 -9.58 4.13 -3.48
CA LYS A 74 -11.01 4.45 -3.61
C LYS A 74 -11.28 5.79 -4.29
N GLU A 75 -10.33 6.72 -4.26
CA GLU A 75 -10.48 8.01 -4.93
C GLU A 75 -10.40 7.90 -6.46
N ASP A 76 -9.95 6.75 -7.01
CA ASP A 76 -9.86 6.52 -8.47
C ASP A 76 -10.71 5.34 -8.99
N LEU A 77 -11.25 4.48 -8.11
CA LEU A 77 -12.16 3.38 -8.48
C LEU A 77 -13.61 3.83 -8.54
#